data_AF-A0AAD1M1B4-F1
#
_entry.id   AF-A0AAD1M1B4-F1
#
_cell.length_a   1.000
_cell.length_b   1.000
_cell.length_c   1.000
_cell.angle_alpha   90.00
_cell.angle_beta   90.00
_cell.angle_gamma   90.00
#
_symmetry.space_group_name_H-M   'P 1'
#
loop_
_entity.id
_entity.type
_entity.pdbx_description
1 polymer ?
#
loop_
_entity_poly.entity_id
_entity_poly.type
_entity_poly.pdbx_seq_one_letter_code
_entity_poly.pdbx_strand_id
1 'polypeptide(L)'
;MGGTCAVDLTVMHPELFSTFVDIAGDLGPNSGTKAQTIARLFGGNAAAWAAFDPTTVIKRHGPYSGVSGWFAVNSDGAVAEHPRVEAADTAGVVGRAAAAHPNEQAVAAESLCTLGRAKGIDCAVIAQPGKHDWPFAGRAFTTALPWLAGQVGTPGVPRIPLPSASSPPAPAPGSVPHRHAAQK
;
A
#
# COMPACT_ATOMS: atom_id res chain seq x y z
N MET A 1 -8.03 -10.04 4.34
CA MET A 1 -7.57 -11.45 4.07
C MET A 1 -6.83 -11.67 2.76
N GLY A 2 -7.39 -11.44 1.56
CA GLY A 2 -6.68 -11.77 0.31
C GLY A 2 -5.31 -11.07 0.15
N GLY A 3 -5.23 -9.80 0.57
CA GLY A 3 -3.97 -9.05 0.59
C GLY A 3 -2.90 -9.64 1.51
N THR A 4 -3.27 -10.07 2.72
CA THR A 4 -2.38 -10.78 3.65
C THR A 4 -1.77 -12.04 3.02
N CYS A 5 -2.58 -12.84 2.31
CA CYS A 5 -2.08 -14.04 1.62
C CYS A 5 -1.05 -13.70 0.52
N ALA A 6 -1.25 -12.59 -0.20
CA ALA A 6 -0.31 -12.15 -1.24
C ALA A 6 1.05 -11.75 -0.64
N VAL A 7 1.03 -11.05 0.52
CA VAL A 7 2.25 -10.73 1.27
C VAL A 7 2.92 -12.03 1.72
N ASP A 8 2.19 -12.89 2.45
CA ASP A 8 2.70 -14.13 3.02
C ASP A 8 3.40 -15.01 1.98
N LEU A 9 2.74 -15.30 0.87
CA LEU A 9 3.31 -16.13 -0.19
C LEU A 9 4.61 -15.54 -0.74
N THR A 10 4.66 -14.23 -0.93
CA THR A 10 5.86 -13.53 -1.43
C THR A 10 7.00 -13.56 -0.43
N VAL A 11 6.73 -13.31 0.86
CA VAL A 11 7.79 -13.24 1.87
C VAL A 11 8.27 -14.62 2.32
N MET A 12 7.46 -15.66 2.13
CA MET A 12 7.83 -17.07 2.34
C MET A 12 8.57 -17.66 1.14
N HIS A 13 8.25 -17.23 -0.07
CA HIS A 13 8.77 -17.79 -1.33
C HIS A 13 9.23 -16.69 -2.32
N PRO A 14 10.20 -15.85 -1.94
CA PRO A 14 10.66 -14.75 -2.81
C PRO A 14 11.32 -15.23 -4.12
N GLU A 15 11.73 -16.50 -4.19
CA GLU A 15 12.23 -17.16 -5.40
C GLU A 15 11.13 -17.48 -6.42
N LEU A 16 9.86 -17.57 -5.99
CA LEU A 16 8.70 -17.83 -6.85
C LEU A 16 7.91 -16.55 -7.12
N PHE A 17 7.74 -15.70 -6.11
CA PHE A 17 6.99 -14.46 -6.19
C PHE A 17 7.89 -13.30 -5.80
N SER A 18 8.25 -12.46 -6.76
CA SER A 18 9.10 -11.28 -6.52
C SER A 18 8.29 -9.99 -6.31
N THR A 19 6.96 -10.04 -6.43
CA THR A 19 6.13 -8.85 -6.28
C THR A 19 4.74 -9.17 -5.76
N PHE A 20 4.16 -8.27 -4.96
CA PHE A 20 2.79 -8.41 -4.45
C PHE A 20 2.00 -7.09 -4.50
N VAL A 21 0.68 -7.23 -4.55
CA VAL A 21 -0.28 -6.16 -4.25
C VAL A 21 -1.13 -6.62 -3.07
N ASP A 22 -1.02 -5.91 -1.95
CA ASP A 22 -1.87 -6.07 -0.78
C ASP A 22 -2.97 -4.99 -0.83
N ILE A 23 -4.24 -5.40 -0.88
CA ILE A 23 -5.38 -4.48 -0.86
C ILE A 23 -6.16 -4.70 0.43
N ALA A 24 -6.08 -3.73 1.33
CA ALA A 24 -6.71 -3.75 2.65
C ALA A 24 -6.45 -5.06 3.44
N GLY A 25 -5.22 -5.56 3.38
CA GLY A 25 -4.78 -6.71 4.16
C GLY A 25 -4.65 -6.43 5.64
N ASP A 26 -4.80 -7.50 6.42
CA ASP A 26 -4.56 -7.53 7.85
C ASP A 26 -3.06 -7.80 8.11
N LEU A 27 -2.57 -7.46 9.31
CA LEU A 27 -1.17 -7.62 9.70
C LEU A 27 -0.66 -9.07 9.61
N GLY A 28 -1.57 -10.03 9.70
CA GLY A 28 -1.32 -11.46 9.57
C GLY A 28 -2.65 -12.23 9.52
N PRO A 29 -2.62 -13.57 9.47
CA PRO A 29 -3.83 -14.38 9.44
C PRO A 29 -4.76 -14.01 10.59
N ASN A 30 -6.03 -13.79 10.29
CA ASN A 30 -6.99 -13.25 11.22
C ASN A 30 -8.34 -13.95 11.13
N SER A 31 -8.83 -14.47 12.26
CA SER A 31 -10.22 -14.91 12.44
C SER A 31 -10.81 -14.41 13.77
N GLY A 32 -10.43 -13.20 14.19
CA GLY A 32 -10.79 -12.56 15.46
C GLY A 32 -9.56 -12.08 16.23
N THR A 33 -9.37 -12.52 17.47
CA THR A 33 -8.12 -12.27 18.20
C THR A 33 -7.01 -13.21 17.73
N LYS A 34 -5.74 -12.91 18.06
CA LYS A 34 -4.61 -13.83 17.80
C LYS A 34 -4.85 -15.22 18.41
N ALA A 35 -5.33 -15.29 19.66
CA ALA A 35 -5.62 -16.56 20.31
C ALA A 35 -6.73 -17.34 19.59
N GLN A 36 -7.81 -16.65 19.17
CA GLN A 36 -8.87 -17.26 18.37
C GLN A 36 -8.36 -17.76 17.01
N THR A 37 -7.48 -16.98 16.36
CA THR A 37 -6.84 -17.35 15.08
C THR A 37 -6.01 -18.62 15.24
N ILE A 38 -5.13 -18.68 16.25
CA ILE A 38 -4.31 -19.86 16.52
C ILE A 38 -5.19 -21.09 16.80
N ALA A 39 -6.23 -20.94 17.62
CA ALA A 39 -7.14 -22.04 17.94
C ALA A 39 -7.92 -22.53 16.71
N ARG A 40 -8.52 -21.62 15.95
CA ARG A 40 -9.44 -21.94 14.84
C ARG A 40 -8.72 -22.37 13.58
N LEU A 41 -7.62 -21.69 13.21
CA LEU A 41 -6.94 -21.91 11.93
C LEU A 41 -5.73 -22.84 12.04
N PHE A 42 -5.11 -22.93 13.23
CA PHE A 42 -3.86 -23.66 13.44
C PHE A 42 -3.95 -24.75 14.51
N GLY A 43 -5.17 -25.12 14.95
CA GLY A 43 -5.40 -26.20 15.91
C GLY A 43 -4.75 -25.97 17.27
N GLY A 44 -4.56 -24.71 17.68
CA GLY A 44 -3.86 -24.35 18.92
C GLY A 44 -2.34 -24.25 18.78
N ASN A 45 -1.77 -24.56 17.61
CA ASN A 45 -0.33 -24.57 17.40
C ASN A 45 0.19 -23.15 17.06
N ALA A 46 0.76 -22.49 18.06
CA ALA A 46 1.34 -21.15 17.89
C ALA A 46 2.58 -21.11 16.98
N ALA A 47 3.36 -22.20 16.91
CA ALA A 47 4.51 -22.30 16.02
C ALA A 47 4.06 -22.43 14.55
N ALA A 48 2.97 -23.16 14.30
CA ALA A 48 2.35 -23.21 12.98
C ALA A 48 1.84 -21.83 12.56
N TRP A 49 1.14 -21.10 13.45
CA TRP A 49 0.74 -19.71 13.15
C TRP A 49 1.95 -18.81 12.82
N ALA A 50 3.05 -18.93 13.57
CA ALA A 50 4.26 -18.15 13.36
C ALA A 50 5.00 -18.49 12.03
N ALA A 51 4.68 -19.62 11.40
CA ALA A 51 5.14 -19.94 10.05
C ALA A 51 4.40 -19.13 8.97
N PHE A 52 3.21 -18.60 9.29
CA PHE A 52 2.32 -17.81 8.41
C PHE A 52 2.05 -16.41 8.97
N ASP A 53 2.88 -15.90 9.88
CA ASP A 53 2.78 -14.51 10.34
C ASP A 53 3.79 -13.67 9.54
N PRO A 54 3.38 -12.71 8.68
CA PRO A 54 4.29 -11.98 7.81
C PRO A 54 5.43 -11.31 8.58
N THR A 55 5.13 -10.76 9.76
CA THR A 55 6.15 -10.12 10.62
C THR A 55 7.21 -11.12 11.08
N THR A 56 6.81 -12.31 11.53
CA THR A 56 7.74 -13.36 11.94
C THR A 56 8.53 -13.91 10.75
N VAL A 57 7.87 -14.14 9.61
CA VAL A 57 8.50 -14.65 8.39
C VAL A 57 9.57 -13.67 7.88
N ILE A 58 9.23 -12.39 7.73
CA ILE A 58 10.17 -11.35 7.25
C ILE A 58 11.40 -11.23 8.15
N LYS A 59 11.20 -11.26 9.47
CA LYS A 59 12.31 -11.21 10.44
C LYS A 59 13.22 -12.43 10.35
N ARG A 60 12.66 -13.62 10.10
CA ARG A 60 13.38 -14.90 10.03
C ARG A 60 14.11 -15.09 8.71
N HIS A 61 13.48 -14.74 7.58
CA HIS A 61 14.03 -14.98 6.25
C HIS A 61 15.08 -13.94 5.84
N GLY A 62 14.83 -12.64 6.10
CA GLY A 62 15.61 -11.55 5.52
C GLY A 62 17.14 -11.73 5.61
N PRO A 63 17.92 -11.21 4.66
CA PRO A 63 17.54 -10.17 3.70
C PRO A 63 16.76 -10.66 2.47
N TYR A 64 16.01 -9.75 1.86
CA TYR A 64 15.32 -9.92 0.58
C TYR A 64 16.06 -9.14 -0.51
N SER A 65 16.00 -9.64 -1.75
CA SER A 65 16.59 -9.01 -2.93
C SER A 65 15.61 -9.09 -4.09
N GLY A 66 15.34 -7.97 -4.73
CA GLY A 66 14.44 -7.90 -5.89
C GLY A 66 12.97 -8.14 -5.56
N VAL A 67 12.58 -8.03 -4.29
CA VAL A 67 11.17 -8.15 -3.86
C VAL A 67 10.55 -6.77 -3.74
N SER A 68 9.40 -6.57 -4.37
CA SER A 68 8.67 -5.31 -4.31
C SER A 68 7.19 -5.44 -3.92
N GLY A 69 6.64 -4.48 -3.17
CA GLY A 69 5.29 -4.55 -2.61
C GLY A 69 4.48 -3.26 -2.76
N TRP A 70 3.23 -3.40 -3.20
CA TRP A 70 2.25 -2.31 -3.18
C TRP A 70 1.18 -2.58 -2.12
N PHE A 71 1.10 -1.74 -1.10
CA PHE A 71 0.02 -1.79 -0.11
C PHE A 71 -1.03 -0.72 -0.44
N ALA A 72 -2.25 -1.11 -0.76
CA ALA A 72 -3.39 -0.21 -0.98
C ALA A 72 -4.30 -0.21 0.26
N VAL A 73 -4.54 0.96 0.83
CA VAL A 73 -5.32 1.11 2.06
C VAL A 73 -6.47 2.07 1.83
N ASN A 74 -7.65 1.75 2.34
CA ASN A 74 -8.79 2.66 2.25
C ASN A 74 -8.62 3.77 3.29
N SER A 75 -9.02 4.99 2.94
CA SER A 75 -9.14 6.10 3.88
C SER A 75 -10.60 6.55 3.97
N ASP A 76 -11.06 6.78 5.19
CA ASP A 76 -12.35 7.41 5.44
C ASP A 76 -12.23 8.87 5.00
N GLY A 77 -12.82 9.18 3.86
CA GLY A 77 -12.54 10.39 3.10
C GLY A 77 -12.68 11.69 3.90
N ALA A 78 -11.54 12.25 4.28
CA ALA A 78 -11.29 13.68 4.15
C ALA A 78 -10.04 13.82 3.28
N VAL A 79 -10.23 13.94 1.96
CA VAL A 79 -9.28 14.71 1.17
C VAL A 79 -9.39 16.12 1.69
N ALA A 80 -8.35 16.63 2.35
CA ALA A 80 -8.27 18.06 2.60
C ALA A 80 -8.35 18.74 1.24
N GLU A 81 -9.46 19.41 0.97
CA GLU A 81 -9.50 20.41 -0.09
C GLU A 81 -8.35 21.38 0.17
N HIS A 82 -7.58 21.66 -0.88
CA HIS A 82 -6.44 22.56 -0.86
C HIS A 82 -6.72 23.79 0.02
N PRO A 83 -5.97 24.04 1.10
CA PRO A 83 -5.93 25.37 1.67
C PRO A 83 -5.36 26.26 0.56
N ARG A 84 -6.16 27.21 0.07
CA ARG A 84 -5.65 28.33 -0.69
C ARG A 84 -4.62 29.01 0.21
N VAL A 85 -3.34 28.79 -0.10
CA VAL A 85 -2.24 29.39 0.66
C VAL A 85 -2.23 30.88 0.32
N GLU A 86 -2.69 31.72 1.25
CA GLU A 86 -2.22 33.09 1.32
C GLU A 86 -0.80 33.06 1.89
N ALA A 87 0.13 33.70 1.19
CA ALA A 87 1.55 33.67 1.51
C ALA A 87 1.83 34.38 2.84
N ALA A 88 2.36 33.65 3.82
CA ALA A 88 3.11 34.24 4.91
C ALA A 88 4.23 33.29 5.37
N ASP A 89 5.43 33.86 5.33
CA ASP A 89 6.71 33.42 5.89
C ASP A 89 6.60 32.82 7.31
N THR A 90 7.13 31.61 7.51
CA THR A 90 8.10 31.23 8.55
C THR A 90 8.39 29.73 8.54
N ALA A 91 9.60 29.38 8.96
CA ALA A 91 10.27 28.10 8.75
C ALA A 91 9.59 26.87 9.42
N GLY A 92 9.58 25.77 8.66
CA GLY A 92 9.94 24.43 9.14
C GLY A 92 9.04 23.74 10.17
N VAL A 93 7.88 23.24 9.73
CA VAL A 93 7.26 22.04 10.32
C VAL A 93 6.78 21.15 9.18
N VAL A 94 7.41 19.98 9.05
CA VAL A 94 7.05 18.91 8.10
C VAL A 94 5.60 18.50 8.35
N GLY A 95 4.73 18.80 7.37
CA GLY A 95 3.31 18.45 7.42
C GLY A 95 3.11 16.95 7.35
N ARG A 96 2.98 16.30 8.51
CA ARG A 96 2.18 15.07 8.60
C ARG A 96 0.75 15.53 8.37
N ALA A 97 0.24 15.34 7.15
CA ALA A 97 -1.20 15.30 6.97
C ALA A 97 -1.68 14.22 7.94
N ALA A 98 -2.28 14.63 9.05
CA ALA A 98 -2.83 13.73 10.02
C ALA A 98 -3.95 13.00 9.29
N ALA A 99 -3.67 11.78 8.84
CA ALA A 99 -4.71 10.86 8.47
C ALA A 99 -5.69 10.85 9.64
N ALA A 100 -6.97 11.13 9.35
CA ALA A 100 -8.07 10.69 10.21
C ALA A 100 -7.73 9.28 10.70
N HIS A 101 -7.86 9.04 12.01
CA HIS A 101 -7.35 7.85 12.71
C HIS A 101 -7.19 6.64 11.77
N PRO A 102 -5.93 6.22 11.47
CA PRO A 102 -5.72 5.20 10.46
C PRO A 102 -6.44 3.93 10.87
N ASN A 103 -7.18 3.33 9.93
CA ASN A 103 -7.80 2.03 10.18
C ASN A 103 -6.73 0.94 10.38
N GLU A 104 -7.15 -0.21 10.89
CA GLU A 104 -6.23 -1.31 11.24
C GLU A 104 -5.41 -1.77 10.04
N GLN A 105 -5.97 -1.76 8.83
CA GLN A 105 -5.29 -2.15 7.60
C GLN A 105 -4.23 -1.14 7.18
N ALA A 106 -4.47 0.16 7.39
CA ALA A 106 -3.46 1.20 7.18
C ALA A 106 -2.28 1.04 8.14
N VAL A 107 -2.55 0.79 9.42
CA VAL A 107 -1.51 0.51 10.42
C VAL A 107 -0.73 -0.77 10.09
N ALA A 108 -1.42 -1.82 9.63
CA ALA A 108 -0.79 -3.07 9.20
C ALA A 108 0.14 -2.85 8.00
N ALA A 109 -0.34 -2.19 6.96
CA ALA A 109 0.42 -1.86 5.76
C ALA A 109 1.68 -1.03 6.08
N GLU A 110 1.56 0.02 6.90
CA GLU A 110 2.70 0.83 7.34
C GLU A 110 3.73 0.00 8.12
N SER A 111 3.27 -0.86 9.02
CA SER A 111 4.12 -1.72 9.83
C SER A 111 4.89 -2.73 8.97
N LEU A 112 4.19 -3.43 8.07
CA LEU A 112 4.79 -4.44 7.19
C LEU A 112 5.73 -3.80 6.16
N CYS A 113 5.35 -2.66 5.58
CA CYS A 113 6.20 -1.96 4.63
C CYS A 113 7.46 -1.40 5.32
N THR A 114 7.35 -0.87 6.54
CA THR A 114 8.52 -0.43 7.32
C THR A 114 9.47 -1.59 7.63
N LEU A 115 8.93 -2.71 8.12
CA LEU A 115 9.71 -3.92 8.41
C LEU A 115 10.34 -4.49 7.13
N GLY A 116 9.59 -4.52 6.03
CA GLY A 116 10.03 -5.00 4.73
C GLY A 116 11.21 -4.20 4.21
N ARG A 117 11.14 -2.86 4.21
CA ARG A 117 12.26 -2.00 3.80
C ARG A 117 13.51 -2.25 4.64
N ALA A 118 13.36 -2.42 5.94
CA ALA A 118 14.48 -2.76 6.83
C ALA A 118 15.11 -4.13 6.52
N LYS A 119 14.44 -4.97 5.74
CA LYS A 119 14.91 -6.29 5.30
C LYS A 119 15.15 -6.38 3.79
N GLY A 120 15.10 -5.29 3.03
CA GLY A 120 15.39 -5.27 1.59
C GLY A 120 14.19 -5.50 0.67
N ILE A 121 12.96 -5.35 1.17
CA ILE A 121 11.75 -5.30 0.34
C ILE A 121 11.47 -3.83 -0.01
N ASP A 122 11.46 -3.51 -1.30
CA ASP A 122 10.99 -2.20 -1.77
C ASP A 122 9.47 -2.16 -1.68
N CYS A 123 8.88 -1.14 -1.05
CA CYS A 123 7.42 -1.07 -0.97
C CYS A 123 6.89 0.36 -0.95
N ALA A 124 5.59 0.51 -1.16
CA ALA A 124 4.85 1.76 -0.94
C ALA A 124 3.47 1.49 -0.32
N VAL A 125 2.99 2.44 0.48
CA VAL A 125 1.63 2.43 1.03
C VAL A 125 0.84 3.55 0.35
N ILE A 126 -0.25 3.18 -0.32
CA ILE A 126 -1.06 4.05 -1.17
C ILE A 126 -2.47 4.12 -0.59
N ALA A 127 -2.82 5.26 0.00
CA ALA A 127 -4.14 5.50 0.55
C ALA A 127 -5.11 6.01 -0.53
N GLN A 128 -6.31 5.46 -0.58
CA GLN A 128 -7.37 5.91 -1.49
C GLN A 128 -8.73 5.98 -0.78
N PRO A 129 -9.60 6.95 -1.12
CA PRO A 129 -10.92 7.03 -0.52
C PRO A 129 -11.76 5.77 -0.78
N GLY A 130 -12.41 5.27 0.25
CA GLY A 130 -13.33 4.14 0.14
C GLY A 130 -13.59 3.44 1.46
N LYS A 131 -14.44 2.42 1.39
CA LYS A 131 -14.68 1.47 2.48
C LYS A 131 -13.93 0.18 2.19
N HIS A 132 -13.87 -0.72 3.18
CA HIS A 132 -13.38 -2.08 2.97
C HIS A 132 -14.43 -2.90 2.18
N ASP A 133 -14.56 -2.63 0.88
CA ASP A 133 -15.55 -3.23 -0.01
C ASP A 133 -14.98 -3.55 -1.41
N TRP A 134 -15.76 -4.29 -2.20
CA TRP A 134 -15.38 -4.68 -3.56
C TRP A 134 -15.17 -3.49 -4.51
N PRO A 135 -16.01 -2.44 -4.51
CA PRO A 135 -15.75 -1.24 -5.30
C PRO A 135 -14.39 -0.58 -5.00
N PHE A 136 -14.01 -0.46 -3.73
CA PHE A 136 -12.67 0.01 -3.36
C PHE A 136 -11.60 -0.93 -3.90
N ALA A 137 -11.75 -2.24 -3.68
CA ALA A 137 -10.75 -3.22 -4.13
C ALA A 137 -10.52 -3.16 -5.65
N GLY A 138 -11.58 -3.02 -6.45
CA GLY A 138 -11.49 -2.88 -7.90
C GLY A 138 -10.76 -1.61 -8.34
N ARG A 139 -11.01 -0.46 -7.68
CA ARG A 139 -10.30 0.80 -7.94
C ARG A 139 -8.83 0.72 -7.53
N ALA A 140 -8.55 0.14 -6.37
CA ALA A 140 -7.19 -0.05 -5.87
C ALA A 140 -6.38 -0.94 -6.80
N PHE A 141 -6.96 -2.05 -7.26
CA PHE A 141 -6.30 -2.92 -8.23
C PHE A 141 -6.05 -2.22 -9.57
N THR A 142 -7.05 -1.51 -10.11
CA THR A 142 -6.87 -0.70 -11.32
C THR A 142 -5.72 0.31 -11.19
N THR A 143 -5.56 0.90 -10.01
CA THR A 143 -4.49 1.88 -9.72
C THR A 143 -3.11 1.21 -9.69
N ALA A 144 -2.99 0.03 -9.09
CA ALA A 144 -1.74 -0.72 -9.01
C ALA A 144 -1.36 -1.43 -10.31
N LEU A 145 -2.33 -1.68 -11.21
CA LEU A 145 -2.16 -2.56 -12.37
C LEU A 145 -1.02 -2.15 -13.31
N PRO A 146 -0.82 -0.86 -13.70
CA PRO A 146 0.30 -0.49 -14.56
C PRO A 146 1.67 -0.80 -13.93
N TRP A 147 1.80 -0.58 -12.61
CA TRP A 147 3.02 -0.91 -11.88
C TRP A 147 3.22 -2.42 -11.82
N LEU A 148 2.19 -3.17 -11.41
CA LEU A 148 2.25 -4.61 -11.29
C LEU A 148 2.63 -5.27 -12.62
N ALA A 149 1.99 -4.84 -13.72
CA ALA A 149 2.25 -5.36 -15.06
C ALA A 149 3.72 -5.15 -15.49
N GLY A 150 4.32 -4.01 -15.15
CA GLY A 150 5.75 -3.79 -15.37
C GLY A 150 6.62 -4.73 -14.52
N GLN A 151 6.30 -4.91 -13.23
CA GLN A 151 7.08 -5.77 -12.33
C GLN A 151 7.11 -7.23 -12.80
N VAL A 152 5.95 -7.77 -13.21
CA VAL A 152 5.84 -9.16 -13.70
C VAL A 152 6.33 -9.36 -15.14
N GLY A 153 6.83 -8.30 -15.80
CA GLY A 153 7.43 -8.40 -17.13
C GLY A 153 6.42 -8.59 -18.26
N THR A 154 5.21 -8.03 -18.14
CA THR A 154 4.20 -8.06 -19.21
C THR A 154 4.78 -7.46 -20.50
N PRO A 155 4.71 -8.17 -21.65
CA PRO A 155 5.25 -7.68 -22.92
C PRO A 155 4.73 -6.29 -23.29
N GLY A 156 5.64 -5.39 -23.64
CA GLY A 156 5.30 -4.01 -24.04
C GLY A 156 4.95 -3.06 -22.88
N VAL A 157 4.96 -3.53 -21.62
CA VAL A 157 4.72 -2.67 -20.45
C VAL A 157 6.06 -2.31 -19.80
N PRO A 158 6.42 -1.02 -19.68
CA PRO A 158 7.64 -0.62 -19.02
C PRO A 158 7.58 -0.87 -17.50
N ARG A 159 8.72 -1.20 -16.90
CA ARG A 159 8.86 -1.17 -15.44
C ARG A 159 8.84 0.28 -14.96
N ILE A 160 7.81 0.64 -14.21
CA ILE A 160 7.68 1.94 -13.55
C ILE A 160 8.01 1.81 -12.05
N PRO A 161 8.58 2.86 -11.42
CA PRO A 161 8.86 2.84 -9.99
C PRO A 161 7.57 2.77 -9.15
N LEU A 162 7.69 2.31 -7.91
CA LEU A 162 6.64 2.47 -6.91
C LEU A 162 6.32 3.97 -6.72
N PRO A 163 5.06 4.35 -6.48
CA PRO A 163 4.74 5.73 -6.20
C PRO A 163 5.39 6.17 -4.88
N SER A 164 6.18 7.23 -4.94
CA SER A 164 6.65 7.93 -3.75
C SER A 164 5.48 8.73 -3.16
N ALA A 165 5.38 8.84 -1.83
CA ALA A 165 4.40 9.68 -1.15
C ALA A 165 4.54 11.20 -1.45
N SER A 166 5.35 11.58 -2.44
CA SER A 166 5.78 12.95 -2.76
C SER A 166 5.46 13.38 -4.19
N SER A 167 4.88 12.52 -5.03
CA SER A 167 4.59 12.89 -6.42
C SER A 167 3.15 13.39 -6.54
N PRO A 168 2.90 14.67 -6.88
CA PRO A 168 1.57 15.10 -7.26
C PRO A 168 1.10 14.34 -8.50
N PRO A 169 -0.21 14.08 -8.65
CA PRO A 169 -0.74 13.42 -9.84
C PRO A 169 -0.36 14.21 -11.09
N ALA A 170 0.09 13.49 -12.12
CA ALA A 170 0.33 14.11 -13.42
C ALA A 170 -0.97 14.78 -13.91
N PRO A 171 -0.91 16.01 -14.45
CA PRO A 171 -2.09 16.67 -14.97
C PRO A 171 -2.70 15.84 -16.10
N ALA A 172 -4.02 15.72 -16.09
CA ALA A 172 -4.76 15.06 -17.16
C ALA A 172 -4.43 15.76 -18.51
N PRO A 173 -4.20 15.01 -19.59
CA PRO A 173 -4.03 15.62 -20.90
C PRO A 173 -5.39 16.19 -21.34
N GLY A 174 -5.53 17.53 -21.35
CA GLY A 174 -6.69 18.14 -21.98
C GLY A 174 -7.12 19.57 -21.62
N SER A 175 -6.50 20.29 -20.70
CA SER A 175 -6.89 21.70 -20.44
C SER A 175 -6.11 22.67 -21.33
N VAL A 176 -6.66 22.93 -22.52
CA VAL A 176 -6.26 24.09 -23.34
C VAL A 176 -6.80 25.35 -22.65
N PRO A 177 -5.97 26.35 -22.30
CA PRO A 177 -6.48 27.58 -21.70
C PRO A 177 -7.20 28.43 -22.76
N HIS A 178 -8.50 28.66 -22.57
CA HIS A 178 -9.26 29.64 -23.33
C HIS A 178 -8.73 31.05 -23.01
N ARG A 179 -8.11 31.70 -24.01
CA ARG A 179 -7.80 33.12 -23.95
C ARG A 179 -9.09 33.91 -24.16
N HIS A 180 -9.57 34.62 -23.14
CA HIS A 180 -10.62 35.62 -23.32
C HIS A 180 -10.05 36.81 -24.09
N ALA A 181 -10.58 37.03 -25.30
CA ALA A 181 -10.34 38.24 -26.07
C ALA A 181 -11.06 39.41 -25.39
N ALA A 182 -10.31 40.49 -25.15
CA ALA A 182 -10.85 41.77 -24.72
C ALA A 182 -11.68 42.37 -25.87
N GLN A 183 -12.95 42.72 -25.59
CA GLN A 183 -13.74 43.56 -26.48
C GLN A 183 -13.50 45.04 -26.14
N LYS A 184 -13.35 45.82 -27.22
CA LYS A 184 -13.17 47.28 -27.25
C LYS A 184 -14.44 48.02 -26.83
#